data_AF-X1HJN7-F1
#
_entry.id   AF-X1HJN7-F1
#
_cell.length_a   1.000
_cell.length_b   1.000
_cell.length_c   1.000
_cell.angle_alpha   90.00
_cell.angle_beta   90.00
_cell.angle_gamma   90.00
#
_symmetry.space_group_name_H-M   'P 1'
#
loop_
_entity.id
_entity.type
_entity.pdbx_description
1 polymer ?
#
loop_
_entity_poly.entity_id
_entity_poly.type
_entity_poly.pdbx_seq_one_letter_code
_entity_poly.pdbx_strand_id
1 'polypeptide(L)'
;MARSDLKELYKELTSNEFSFLPRGENKLIYIYKKVQLQSPQLCDDSFLCIDNCTNGNNEPEWHHAVRRALDRLKRISKSVEKLQKRGYWKFT
;
A
#
# COMPACT_ATOMS: atom_id res chain seq x y z
N MET A 1 4.34 -11.10 15.19
CA MET A 1 5.61 -11.15 14.41
C MET A 1 5.31 -10.59 13.02
N ALA A 2 5.97 -9.52 12.58
CA ALA A 2 5.71 -8.98 11.24
C ALA A 2 6.25 -9.97 10.18
N ARG A 3 5.32 -10.53 9.41
CA ARG A 3 5.54 -11.48 8.32
C ARG A 3 6.57 -10.93 7.31
N SER A 4 7.46 -11.79 6.82
CA SER A 4 8.60 -11.38 5.97
C SER A 4 8.13 -10.81 4.62
N ASP A 5 7.07 -11.37 4.07
CA ASP A 5 6.36 -10.94 2.86
C ASP A 5 5.90 -9.47 2.94
N LEU A 6 5.34 -9.04 4.07
CA LEU A 6 4.90 -7.65 4.24
C LEU A 6 6.04 -6.64 4.29
N LYS A 7 7.18 -7.04 4.88
CA LYS A 7 8.40 -6.21 4.89
C LYS A 7 8.97 -6.09 3.49
N GLU A 8 8.96 -7.19 2.74
CA GLU A 8 9.42 -7.22 1.35
C GLU A 8 8.54 -6.37 0.46
N LEU A 9 7.21 -6.50 0.56
CA LEU A 9 6.25 -5.66 -0.14
C LEU A 9 6.49 -4.17 0.14
N TYR A 10 6.62 -3.81 1.41
CA TYR A 10 6.90 -2.42 1.78
C TYR A 10 8.22 -1.90 1.19
N LYS A 11 9.28 -2.72 1.19
CA LYS A 11 10.57 -2.37 0.61
C LYS A 11 10.45 -2.19 -0.91
N GLU A 12 9.78 -3.10 -1.60
CA GLU A 12 9.57 -3.03 -3.04
C GLU A 12 8.79 -1.77 -3.43
N LEU A 13 7.65 -1.51 -2.77
CA LEU A 13 6.80 -0.36 -3.05
C LEU A 13 7.49 0.98 -2.78
N THR A 14 8.27 1.06 -1.70
CA THR A 14 9.03 2.28 -1.40
C THR A 14 10.26 2.46 -2.29
N SER A 15 10.92 1.38 -2.71
CA SER A 15 12.07 1.44 -3.62
C SER A 15 11.66 1.84 -5.03
N ASN A 16 10.53 1.33 -5.51
CA ASN A 16 10.01 1.62 -6.84
C ASN A 16 9.11 2.87 -6.87
N GLU A 17 8.87 3.51 -5.71
CA GLU A 17 7.99 4.68 -5.54
C GLU A 17 6.61 4.54 -6.22
N PHE A 18 6.08 3.32 -6.30
CA PHE A 18 4.87 2.99 -7.08
C PHE A 18 4.92 3.42 -8.56
N SER A 19 6.09 3.38 -9.20
CA SER A 19 6.31 3.77 -10.60
C SER A 19 5.44 3.04 -11.63
N PHE A 20 4.90 1.86 -11.27
CA PHE A 20 3.97 1.08 -12.09
C PHE A 20 2.52 1.63 -12.07
N LEU A 21 2.21 2.59 -11.20
CA LEU A 21 0.91 3.26 -11.19
C LEU A 21 0.87 4.39 -12.22
N PRO A 22 -0.30 4.63 -12.85
CA PRO A 22 -0.46 5.77 -13.73
C PRO A 22 -0.30 7.06 -12.92
N ARG A 23 0.41 8.03 -13.49
CA ARG A 23 0.54 9.37 -12.91
C ARG A 23 -0.82 10.05 -12.81
N GLY A 24 -0.94 10.97 -11.85
CA GLY A 24 -2.19 11.66 -11.54
C GLY A 24 -2.96 11.01 -10.39
N GLU A 25 -4.26 11.25 -10.37
CA GLU A 25 -5.12 10.90 -9.24
C GLU A 25 -5.56 9.45 -9.29
N ASN A 26 -5.27 8.71 -8.24
CA ASN A 26 -5.58 7.30 -8.11
C ASN A 26 -6.34 7.04 -6.81
N LYS A 27 -7.42 6.27 -6.92
CA LYS A 27 -8.18 5.82 -5.75
C LYS A 27 -7.40 4.71 -5.03
N LEU A 28 -7.42 4.71 -3.71
CA LEU A 28 -6.72 3.72 -2.88
C LEU A 28 -7.07 2.28 -3.24
N ILE A 29 -8.34 2.00 -3.57
CA ILE A 29 -8.77 0.68 -4.03
C ILE A 29 -8.15 0.26 -5.36
N TYR A 30 -7.88 1.22 -6.24
CA TYR A 30 -7.20 0.96 -7.52
C TYR A 30 -5.72 0.67 -7.28
N ILE A 31 -5.10 1.39 -6.34
CA ILE A 31 -3.72 1.14 -5.91
C ILE A 31 -3.57 -0.30 -5.40
N TYR A 32 -4.48 -0.77 -4.54
CA TYR A 32 -4.48 -2.16 -4.07
C TYR A 32 -4.52 -3.16 -5.22
N LYS A 33 -5.45 -3.00 -6.16
CA LYS A 33 -5.54 -3.89 -7.33
C LYS A 33 -4.25 -3.93 -8.13
N LYS A 34 -3.61 -2.77 -8.32
CA LYS A 34 -2.35 -2.69 -9.07
C LYS A 34 -1.17 -3.30 -8.33
N VAL A 35 -1.09 -3.11 -7.01
CA VAL A 35 -0.09 -3.76 -6.17
C VAL A 35 -0.26 -5.28 -6.19
N GLN A 36 -1.49 -5.77 -6.08
CA GLN A 36 -1.79 -7.20 -6.16
C GLN A 36 -1.43 -7.81 -7.52
N LEU A 37 -1.64 -7.07 -8.61
CA LEU A 37 -1.22 -7.50 -9.95
C LEU A 37 0.31 -7.51 -10.12
N GLN A 38 1.00 -6.59 -9.47
CA GLN A 38 2.46 -6.45 -9.58
C GLN A 38 3.20 -7.52 -8.75
N SER A 39 2.74 -7.75 -7.51
CA SER A 39 3.38 -8.66 -6.55
C SER A 39 2.34 -9.57 -5.88
N PRO A 40 1.66 -10.44 -6.64
CA PRO A 40 0.59 -11.30 -6.11
C PRO A 40 1.10 -12.23 -5.01
N GLN A 41 2.35 -12.70 -5.11
CA GLN A 41 2.97 -13.56 -4.10
C GLN A 41 3.22 -12.88 -2.74
N LEU A 42 3.18 -11.54 -2.70
CA LEU A 42 3.35 -10.75 -1.47
C LEU A 42 2.03 -10.22 -0.91
N CYS A 43 0.90 -10.46 -1.61
CA CYS A 43 -0.42 -10.00 -1.24
C CYS A 43 -1.27 -11.19 -0.76
N ASP A 44 -1.15 -11.53 0.53
CA ASP A 44 -1.98 -12.58 1.13
C ASP A 44 -3.31 -12.02 1.64
N ASP A 45 -4.39 -12.31 0.92
CA ASP A 45 -5.76 -11.93 1.30
C ASP A 45 -6.33 -12.76 2.46
N SER A 46 -5.69 -13.88 2.81
CA SER A 46 -6.10 -14.76 3.92
C SER A 46 -5.57 -14.27 5.27
N PHE A 47 -4.57 -13.39 5.27
CA PHE A 47 -4.01 -12.83 6.49
C PHE A 47 -4.64 -11.47 6.80
N LEU A 48 -5.62 -11.50 7.69
CA LEU A 48 -6.45 -10.34 8.00
C LEU A 48 -5.91 -9.55 9.19
N CYS A 49 -6.20 -8.26 9.17
CA CYS A 49 -5.84 -7.35 10.26
C CYS A 49 -6.46 -7.74 11.61
N ILE A 50 -7.62 -8.44 11.62
CA ILE A 50 -8.26 -8.93 12.84
C ILE A 50 -7.40 -9.97 13.59
N ASP A 51 -6.59 -10.75 12.86
CA ASP A 51 -5.71 -11.75 13.45
C ASP A 51 -4.47 -11.15 14.14
N ASN A 52 -4.17 -9.87 13.89
CA ASN A 52 -2.93 -9.22 14.34
C ASN A 52 -3.11 -7.84 15.01
N CYS A 53 -4.27 -7.19 14.89
CA CYS A 53 -4.54 -5.86 15.44
C CYS A 53 -5.77 -5.84 16.35
N THR A 54 -5.64 -5.22 17.52
CA THR A 54 -6.66 -5.10 18.58
C THR A 54 -7.92 -4.32 18.15
N ASN A 55 -7.86 -3.58 17.03
CA ASN A 55 -8.94 -2.75 16.47
C ASN A 55 -9.35 -3.23 15.06
N GLY A 56 -9.08 -4.49 14.73
CA GLY A 56 -9.01 -5.01 13.37
C GLY A 56 -10.30 -4.88 12.56
N ASN A 57 -10.19 -4.25 11.39
CA ASN A 57 -11.16 -4.41 10.31
C ASN A 57 -10.86 -5.70 9.55
N ASN A 58 -11.86 -6.24 8.83
CA ASN A 58 -11.74 -7.41 7.97
C ASN A 58 -10.97 -7.14 6.65
N GLU A 59 -9.90 -6.31 6.72
CA GLU A 59 -9.05 -5.98 5.59
C GLU A 59 -7.75 -6.81 5.64
N PRO A 60 -7.18 -7.20 4.48
CA PRO A 60 -5.89 -7.87 4.41
C PRO A 60 -4.75 -7.04 5.02
N GLU A 61 -3.80 -7.67 5.69
CA GLU A 61 -2.69 -6.96 6.33
C GLU A 61 -1.77 -6.25 5.31
N TRP A 62 -1.66 -6.79 4.09
CA TRP A 62 -0.88 -6.17 3.03
C TRP A 62 -1.42 -4.78 2.61
N HIS A 63 -2.73 -4.51 2.79
CA HIS A 63 -3.28 -3.16 2.62
C HIS A 63 -2.64 -2.15 3.58
N HIS A 64 -2.29 -2.58 4.80
CA HIS A 64 -1.58 -1.73 5.75
C HIS A 64 -0.13 -1.47 5.32
N ALA A 65 0.54 -2.47 4.75
CA ALA A 65 1.89 -2.29 4.19
C ALA A 65 1.90 -1.26 3.06
N VAL A 66 0.91 -1.32 2.15
CA VAL A 66 0.71 -0.33 1.09
C VAL A 66 0.46 1.07 1.66
N ARG A 67 -0.45 1.21 2.63
CA ARG A 67 -0.73 2.51 3.30
C ARG A 67 0.54 3.09 3.94
N ARG A 68 1.33 2.25 4.63
CA ARG A 68 2.61 2.66 5.24
C ARG A 68 3.63 3.12 4.20
N ALA A 69 3.72 2.43 3.06
CA ALA A 69 4.59 2.83 1.97
C ALA A 69 4.19 4.20 1.39
N LEU A 70 2.89 4.42 1.15
CA LEU A 70 2.36 5.72 0.68
C LEU A 70 2.63 6.85 1.68
N ASP A 71 2.38 6.63 2.97
CA ASP A 71 2.63 7.64 4.00
C ASP A 71 4.12 7.94 4.18
N ARG A 72 5.00 6.95 4.00
CA ARG A 72 6.45 7.18 3.98
C ARG A 72 6.85 8.01 2.76
N LEU A 73 6.44 7.61 1.56
CA LEU A 73 6.77 8.32 0.32
C LEU A 73 6.30 9.76 0.37
N LYS A 74 5.08 10.02 0.84
CA LYS A 74 4.58 11.38 1.08
C LYS A 74 5.49 12.25 1.96
N ARG A 75 6.23 11.65 2.88
CA ARG A 75 7.15 12.37 3.79
C ARG A 75 8.55 12.54 3.21
N ILE A 76 9.05 11.54 2.48
CA ILE A 76 10.44 11.51 2.01
C ILE A 76 10.60 11.97 0.56
N SER A 77 9.53 11.91 -0.22
CA SER A 77 9.50 12.15 -1.66
C SER A 77 8.29 13.00 -2.04
N LYS A 78 8.43 13.80 -3.11
CA LYS A 78 7.32 14.55 -3.71
C LYS A 78 6.62 13.76 -4.82
N SER A 79 6.99 12.51 -5.03
CA SER A 79 6.39 11.61 -6.02
C SER A 79 4.97 11.15 -5.64
N VAL A 80 4.61 11.23 -4.34
CA VAL A 80 3.31 10.79 -3.84
C VAL A 80 2.70 11.84 -2.93
N GLU A 81 1.48 12.26 -3.22
CA GLU A 81 0.73 13.22 -2.42
C GLU A 81 -0.62 12.64 -1.99
N LYS A 82 -1.00 12.89 -0.73
CA LYS A 82 -2.34 12.54 -0.24
C LYS A 82 -3.31 13.68 -0.56
N LEU A 83 -4.32 13.40 -1.36
CA LEU A 83 -5.34 14.39 -1.71
C LEU A 83 -6.32 14.60 -0.54
N GLN A 84 -6.94 15.79 -0.49
CA GLN A 84 -7.97 16.09 0.52
C GLN A 84 -9.22 15.21 0.38
N LYS A 85 -9.44 14.63 -0.80
CA LYS A 85 -10.53 13.69 -1.08
C LYS A 85 -10.25 12.34 -0.41
N ARG A 86 -11.21 11.82 0.35
CA ARG A 86 -11.07 10.56 1.10
C ARG A 86 -10.66 9.41 0.18
N GLY A 87 -9.49 8.82 0.48
CA GLY A 87 -8.99 7.63 -0.22
C GLY A 87 -8.42 7.89 -1.61
N TYR A 88 -8.01 9.12 -1.93
CA TYR A 88 -7.31 9.44 -3.18
C TYR A 88 -5.86 9.84 -2.91
N TRP A 89 -4.99 9.41 -3.82
CA TRP A 89 -3.56 9.71 -3.82
C TRP A 89 -3.15 10.16 -5.21
N LYS A 90 -2.24 11.12 -5.28
CA LYS A 90 -1.69 11.64 -6.52
C LYS A 90 -0.25 11.17 -6.67
N PHE A 91 0.08 10.65 -7.85
CA PHE A 91 1.43 10.24 -8.23
C PHE A 91 1.98 11.21 -9.28
N THR A 92 3.21 11.67 -9.10
CA THR A 92 3.85 12.73 -9.90
C THR A 92 4.97 12.19 -10.78
#